data_AF-A0A316TNJ5-F1
#
_entry.id   AF-A0A316TNJ5-F1
#
_cell.length_a   1.000
_cell.length_b   1.000
_cell.length_c   1.000
_cell.angle_alpha   90.00
_cell.angle_beta   90.00
_cell.angle_gamma   90.00
#
_symmetry.space_group_name_H-M   'P 1'
#
loop_
_entity.id
_entity.type
_entity.pdbx_description
1 polymer ?
#
loop_
_entity_poly.entity_id
_entity_poly.type
_entity_poly.pdbx_seq_one_letter_code
_entity_poly.pdbx_strand_id
1 'polypeptide(L)'
;MTPFEVHPGDVPTWPGITDAGRVVARFLAEVRVTGDEAAAHRLLAAEVPAHQVTSEEPTTVVRTPGEYAAHVRDMFATFGRFRYVVEEVLADGDRVYVRWRQEGRGLTEIGSAVYRVQDGRIAEYWIQLDRLGLLRQREAADGTLAE
;
A
#
# COMPACT_ATOMS: atom_id res chain seq x y z
N MET A 1 12.20 -3.23 14.24
CA MET A 1 11.52 -1.94 14.51
C MET A 1 10.19 -2.24 15.18
N THR A 2 9.60 -1.31 15.94
CA THR A 2 8.24 -1.48 16.47
C THR A 2 7.20 -1.12 15.41
N PRO A 3 6.14 -1.94 15.23
CA PRO A 3 5.01 -1.60 14.35
C PRO A 3 4.41 -0.23 14.67
N PHE A 4 3.89 0.47 13.67
CA PHE A 4 3.22 1.75 13.83
C PHE A 4 2.00 1.88 12.94
N GLU A 5 1.00 2.60 13.42
CA GLU A 5 -0.18 2.96 12.64
C GLU A 5 0.10 4.20 11.79
N VAL A 6 -0.39 4.19 10.55
CA VAL A 6 -0.29 5.34 9.64
C VAL A 6 -1.57 6.15 9.73
N HIS A 7 -1.45 7.39 10.20
CA HIS A 7 -2.57 8.33 10.25
C HIS A 7 -2.46 9.36 9.11
N PRO A 8 -3.60 9.85 8.57
CA PRO A 8 -3.61 10.88 7.53
C PRO A 8 -2.78 12.11 7.89
N GLY A 9 -1.77 12.42 7.08
CA GLY A 9 -0.90 13.59 7.26
C GLY A 9 0.22 13.44 8.30
N ASP A 10 0.14 12.42 9.16
CA ASP A 10 1.17 12.13 10.16
C ASP A 10 2.27 11.27 9.54
N VAL A 11 3.27 11.93 8.96
CA VAL A 11 4.37 11.26 8.25
C VAL A 11 5.24 10.49 9.26
N PRO A 12 5.33 9.15 9.17
CA PRO A 12 6.13 8.36 10.09
C PRO A 12 7.63 8.55 9.84
N THR A 13 8.43 8.30 10.86
CA THR A 13 9.90 8.29 10.78
C THR A 13 10.46 7.12 11.59
N TRP A 14 11.62 6.62 11.19
CA TRP A 14 12.31 5.54 11.89
C TRP A 14 13.84 5.71 11.80
N PRO A 15 14.60 5.11 12.73
CA PRO A 15 16.07 5.13 12.67
C PRO A 15 16.59 4.55 11.36
N GLY A 16 17.58 5.22 10.75
CA GLY A 16 18.19 4.76 9.50
C GLY A 16 17.35 4.99 8.23
N ILE A 17 16.28 5.78 8.31
CA ILE A 17 15.46 6.12 7.15
C ILE A 17 16.27 6.83 6.05
N THR A 18 16.29 6.24 4.87
CA THR A 18 16.94 6.79 3.66
C THR A 18 16.08 7.90 3.04
N ASP A 19 16.60 8.58 2.01
CA ASP A 19 15.79 9.52 1.22
C ASP A 19 14.61 8.81 0.53
N ALA A 20 14.85 7.62 -0.01
CA ALA A 20 13.77 6.77 -0.53
C ALA A 20 12.75 6.42 0.56
N GLY A 21 13.22 6.08 1.76
CA GLY A 21 12.38 5.86 2.93
C GLY A 21 11.49 7.05 3.27
N ARG A 22 12.03 8.28 3.21
CA ARG A 22 11.25 9.52 3.42
C ARG A 22 10.16 9.72 2.38
N VAL A 23 10.42 9.42 1.10
CA VAL A 23 9.41 9.50 0.03
C VAL A 23 8.28 8.50 0.31
N VAL A 24 8.62 7.25 0.63
CA VAL A 24 7.63 6.21 0.91
C VAL A 24 6.83 6.49 2.17
N ALA A 25 7.47 6.99 3.25
CA ALA A 25 6.77 7.41 4.46
C ALA A 25 5.70 8.47 4.18
N ARG A 26 6.05 9.50 3.38
CA ARG A 26 5.11 10.53 2.94
C ARG A 26 4.01 9.94 2.07
N PHE A 27 4.34 9.05 1.14
CA PHE A 27 3.34 8.38 0.31
C PHE A 27 2.33 7.58 1.16
N LEU A 28 2.78 6.88 2.20
CA LEU A 28 1.88 6.13 3.07
C LEU A 28 0.89 7.07 3.79
N ALA A 29 1.38 8.15 4.40
CA ALA A 29 0.57 9.07 5.19
C ALA A 29 -0.26 10.07 4.37
N GLU A 30 0.25 10.50 3.22
CA GLU A 30 -0.37 11.53 2.37
C GLU A 30 -1.17 10.95 1.21
N VAL A 31 -0.96 9.70 0.78
CA VAL A 31 -1.65 9.10 -0.38
C VAL A 31 -2.34 7.79 -0.01
N ARG A 32 -1.61 6.79 0.51
CA ARG A 32 -2.14 5.43 0.70
C ARG A 32 -3.33 5.36 1.65
N VAL A 33 -3.41 6.25 2.64
CA VAL A 33 -4.50 6.33 3.63
C VAL A 33 -5.49 7.48 3.40
N THR A 34 -5.30 8.28 2.33
CA THR A 34 -6.10 9.51 2.07
C THR A 34 -6.71 9.54 0.66
N GLY A 35 -6.03 9.00 -0.35
CA GLY A 35 -6.36 9.19 -1.75
C GLY A 35 -6.11 10.61 -2.28
N ASP A 36 -5.21 11.38 -1.64
CA ASP A 36 -4.87 12.74 -2.08
C ASP A 36 -4.12 12.72 -3.43
N GLU A 37 -4.75 13.35 -4.41
CA GLU A 37 -4.24 13.40 -5.78
C GLU A 37 -3.08 14.37 -5.96
N ALA A 38 -3.08 15.50 -5.27
CA ALA A 38 -1.98 16.46 -5.34
C ALA A 38 -0.71 15.88 -4.70
N ALA A 39 -0.86 15.13 -3.61
CA ALA A 39 0.23 14.38 -3.00
C ALA A 39 0.73 13.26 -3.93
N ALA A 40 -0.18 12.53 -4.59
CA ALA A 40 0.20 11.52 -5.57
C ALA A 40 1.06 12.12 -6.68
N HIS A 41 0.68 13.26 -7.27
CA HIS A 41 1.46 13.93 -8.32
C HIS A 41 2.86 14.39 -7.85
N ARG A 42 3.02 14.68 -6.55
CA ARG A 42 4.33 15.03 -5.99
C ARG A 42 5.22 13.81 -5.74
N LEU A 43 4.63 12.68 -5.36
CA LEU A 43 5.35 11.53 -4.80
C LEU A 43 5.48 10.34 -5.75
N LEU A 44 4.69 10.28 -6.82
CA LEU A 44 4.69 9.21 -7.82
C LEU A 44 5.27 9.72 -9.15
N ALA A 45 5.98 8.86 -9.88
CA ALA A 45 6.37 9.13 -11.26
C ALA A 45 5.15 9.26 -12.18
N ALA A 46 5.35 9.81 -13.38
CA ALA A 46 4.27 10.03 -14.35
C ALA A 46 3.53 8.73 -14.72
N GLU A 47 4.26 7.63 -14.77
CA GLU A 47 3.75 6.28 -14.92
C GLU A 47 4.44 5.39 -13.87
N VAL A 48 3.65 4.65 -13.11
CA VAL A 48 4.14 3.79 -12.03
C VAL A 48 3.70 2.35 -12.30
N PRO A 49 4.62 1.48 -12.77
CA PRO A 49 4.39 0.05 -12.85
C PRO A 49 4.16 -0.55 -11.46
N ALA A 50 3.05 -1.27 -11.31
CA ALA A 50 2.69 -2.04 -10.13
C ALA A 50 2.74 -3.53 -10.46
N HIS A 51 3.88 -4.16 -10.20
CA HIS A 51 4.08 -5.58 -10.45
C HIS A 51 3.33 -6.41 -9.40
N GLN A 52 2.32 -7.16 -9.83
CA GLN A 52 1.57 -8.06 -8.98
C GLN A 52 2.41 -9.33 -8.76
N VAL A 53 2.89 -9.53 -7.54
CA VAL A 53 3.74 -10.68 -7.18
C VAL A 53 2.83 -11.86 -6.86
N THR A 54 2.45 -12.56 -7.91
CA THR A 54 1.50 -13.68 -7.86
C THR A 54 1.97 -14.78 -8.80
N SER A 55 1.88 -16.05 -8.39
CA SER A 55 2.37 -17.18 -9.19
C SER A 55 1.38 -17.65 -10.24
N GLU A 56 0.09 -17.38 -10.05
CA GLU A 56 -0.98 -17.86 -10.92
C GLU A 56 -0.93 -17.20 -12.30
N GLU A 57 -0.75 -15.87 -12.33
CA GLU A 57 -0.61 -15.08 -13.54
C GLU A 57 0.14 -13.78 -13.23
N PRO A 58 1.45 -13.70 -13.47
CA PRO A 58 2.22 -12.48 -13.23
C PRO A 58 1.73 -11.34 -14.13
N THR A 59 1.28 -10.25 -13.52
CA THR A 59 0.77 -9.07 -14.25
C THR A 59 1.41 -7.80 -13.73
N THR A 60 1.46 -6.77 -14.59
CA THR A 60 1.90 -5.43 -14.21
C THR A 60 0.82 -4.45 -14.59
N VAL A 61 0.36 -3.67 -13.60
CA VAL A 61 -0.62 -2.61 -13.82
C VAL A 61 0.10 -1.28 -13.77
N VAL A 62 0.09 -0.52 -14.87
CA VAL A 62 0.67 0.83 -14.89
C VAL A 62 -0.41 1.82 -14.50
N ARG A 63 -0.09 2.74 -13.58
CA ARG A 63 -0.98 3.84 -13.19
C ARG A 63 -0.25 5.17 -13.24
N THR A 64 -0.94 6.19 -13.68
CA THR A 64 -0.59 7.59 -13.41
C THR A 64 -0.87 7.95 -11.95
N PRO A 65 -0.34 9.07 -11.44
CA PRO A 65 -0.64 9.53 -10.08
C PRO A 65 -2.14 9.74 -9.82
N GLY A 66 -2.85 10.31 -10.80
CA GLY A 66 -4.30 10.51 -10.72
C GLY A 66 -5.07 9.20 -10.63
N GLU A 67 -4.74 8.22 -11.46
CA GLU A 67 -5.36 6.88 -11.42
C GLU A 67 -5.08 6.14 -10.11
N TYR A 68 -3.87 6.28 -9.56
CA TYR A 68 -3.56 5.70 -8.25
C TYR A 68 -4.41 6.32 -7.14
N ALA A 69 -4.48 7.66 -7.10
CA ALA A 69 -5.27 8.37 -6.09
C ALA A 69 -6.77 8.03 -6.22
N ALA A 70 -7.30 7.96 -7.44
CA ALA A 70 -8.66 7.52 -7.71
C ALA A 70 -8.91 6.09 -7.22
N HIS A 71 -8.00 5.16 -7.51
CA HIS A 71 -8.09 3.78 -7.03
C HIS A 71 -8.18 3.67 -5.50
N VAL A 72 -7.41 4.48 -4.76
CA VAL A 72 -7.48 4.55 -3.29
C VAL A 72 -8.85 5.09 -2.83
N ARG A 73 -9.38 6.13 -3.49
CA ARG A 73 -10.71 6.67 -3.17
C ARG A 73 -11.83 5.66 -3.45
N ASP A 74 -11.75 4.94 -4.55
CA ASP A 74 -12.72 3.89 -4.92
C ASP A 74 -12.72 2.75 -3.91
N MET A 75 -11.53 2.37 -3.40
CA MET A 75 -11.41 1.41 -2.32
C MET A 75 -12.11 1.90 -1.04
N PHE A 76 -11.95 3.18 -0.67
CA PHE A 76 -12.68 3.75 0.46
C PHE A 76 -14.19 3.80 0.25
N ALA A 77 -14.65 4.17 -0.94
CA ALA A 77 -16.07 4.22 -1.26
C ALA A 77 -16.70 2.82 -1.19
N THR A 78 -16.00 1.81 -1.70
CA THR A 78 -16.50 0.44 -1.79
C THR A 78 -16.42 -0.29 -0.45
N PHE A 79 -15.26 -0.23 0.22
CA PHE A 79 -14.95 -1.04 1.39
C PHE A 79 -14.91 -0.26 2.70
N GLY A 80 -15.13 1.06 2.66
CA GLY A 80 -15.00 1.94 3.83
C GLY A 80 -13.54 2.27 4.14
N ARG A 81 -13.34 3.11 5.17
CA ARG A 81 -11.99 3.36 5.67
C ARG A 81 -11.48 2.13 6.41
N PHE A 82 -10.17 1.93 6.33
CA PHE A 82 -9.46 0.89 7.05
C PHE A 82 -8.42 1.51 7.98
N ARG A 83 -8.09 0.78 9.02
CA ARG A 83 -6.91 0.99 9.84
C ARG A 83 -5.70 0.39 9.11
N TYR A 84 -4.61 1.13 8.98
CA TYR A 84 -3.42 0.71 8.26
C TYR A 84 -2.20 0.72 9.18
N VAL A 85 -1.66 -0.46 9.48
CA VAL A 85 -0.54 -0.65 10.40
C VAL A 85 0.66 -1.17 9.61
N VAL A 86 1.77 -0.45 9.65
CA VAL A 86 3.05 -0.94 9.14
C VAL A 86 3.67 -1.84 10.20
N GLU A 87 3.90 -3.11 9.84
CA GLU A 87 4.50 -4.11 10.72
C GLU A 87 6.01 -4.18 10.57
N GLU A 88 6.52 -3.91 9.37
CA GLU A 88 7.96 -3.88 9.08
C GLU A 88 8.24 -2.88 7.97
N VAL A 89 9.33 -2.11 8.09
CA VAL A 89 9.88 -1.36 6.96
C VAL A 89 11.40 -1.44 6.95
N LEU A 90 11.95 -1.77 5.78
CA LEU A 90 13.39 -1.85 5.53
C LEU A 90 13.70 -0.92 4.37
N ALA A 91 14.69 -0.06 4.53
CA ALA A 91 15.12 0.87 3.49
C ALA A 91 16.61 0.63 3.21
N ASP A 92 16.93 0.40 1.94
CA ASP A 92 18.30 0.23 1.47
C ASP A 92 18.46 0.92 0.11
N GLY A 93 19.36 1.90 0.06
CA GLY A 93 19.55 2.75 -1.11
C GLY A 93 18.23 3.36 -1.62
N ASP A 94 17.87 2.98 -2.85
CA ASP A 94 16.70 3.45 -3.60
C ASP A 94 15.45 2.58 -3.37
N ARG A 95 15.54 1.51 -2.57
CA ARG A 95 14.44 0.57 -2.35
C ARG A 95 13.92 0.61 -0.92
N VAL A 96 12.61 0.45 -0.78
CA VAL A 96 11.93 0.41 0.51
C VAL A 96 10.95 -0.74 0.52
N TYR A 97 11.20 -1.74 1.36
CA TYR A 97 10.24 -2.79 1.68
C TYR A 97 9.29 -2.31 2.77
N VAL A 98 7.99 -2.52 2.60
CA VAL A 98 6.97 -2.26 3.62
C VAL A 98 6.08 -3.50 3.72
N ARG A 99 5.91 -4.02 4.93
CA ARG A 99 4.87 -5.01 5.25
C ARG A 99 3.83 -4.36 6.14
N TRP A 100 2.57 -4.61 5.86
CA TRP A 100 1.46 -3.99 6.57
C TRP A 100 0.33 -4.97 6.85
N ARG A 101 -0.50 -4.57 7.80
CA ARG A 101 -1.80 -5.12 8.10
C ARG A 101 -2.86 -4.04 7.94
N GLN A 102 -3.92 -4.35 7.20
CA GLN A 102 -5.04 -3.46 6.94
C GLN A 102 -6.32 -4.07 7.50
N GLU A 103 -7.05 -3.33 8.33
CA GLU A 103 -8.29 -3.80 8.98
C GLU A 103 -9.47 -2.91 8.62
N GLY A 104 -10.56 -3.49 8.13
CA GLY A 104 -11.78 -2.75 7.80
C GLY A 104 -12.99 -3.66 7.64
N ARG A 105 -14.16 -3.22 8.12
CA ARG A 105 -15.44 -3.96 8.02
C ARG A 105 -15.36 -5.44 8.47
N GLY A 106 -14.59 -5.73 9.53
CA GLY A 106 -14.42 -7.08 10.06
C GLY A 106 -13.47 -7.98 9.26
N LEU A 107 -12.83 -7.46 8.21
CA LEU A 107 -11.82 -8.15 7.41
C LEU A 107 -10.42 -7.64 7.74
N THR A 108 -9.45 -8.55 7.69
CA THR A 108 -8.01 -8.22 7.77
C THR A 108 -7.31 -8.65 6.48
N GLU A 109 -6.62 -7.71 5.84
CA GLU A 109 -5.71 -7.97 4.73
C GLU A 109 -4.27 -7.79 5.21
N ILE A 110 -3.41 -8.76 4.87
CA ILE A 110 -1.97 -8.65 5.06
C ILE A 110 -1.33 -8.46 3.70
N GLY A 111 -0.41 -7.51 3.60
CA GLY A 111 0.27 -7.21 2.36
C GLY A 111 1.71 -6.78 2.57
N SER A 112 2.47 -6.83 1.49
CA SER A 112 3.79 -6.22 1.46
C SER A 112 4.11 -5.68 0.08
N ALA A 113 4.98 -4.68 0.02
CA ALA A 113 5.49 -4.16 -1.22
C ALA A 113 6.95 -3.74 -1.09
N VAL A 114 7.69 -3.86 -2.19
CA VAL A 114 8.96 -3.17 -2.38
C VAL A 114 8.71 -2.00 -3.32
N TYR A 115 9.00 -0.79 -2.86
CA TYR A 115 8.97 0.42 -3.68
C TYR A 115 10.39 0.73 -4.16
N ARG A 116 10.54 1.11 -5.43
CA ARG A 116 11.76 1.75 -5.93
C ARG A 116 11.52 3.24 -6.10
N VAL A 117 12.41 4.05 -5.54
CA VAL A 117 12.37 5.50 -5.61
C VAL A 117 13.46 6.01 -6.54
N GLN A 118 13.10 6.89 -7.45
CA GLN A 118 14.02 7.56 -8.36
C GLN A 118 13.63 9.03 -8.45
N ASP A 119 14.63 9.92 -8.43
CA ASP A 119 14.42 11.37 -8.55
C ASP A 119 13.37 11.92 -7.55
N GLY A 120 13.40 11.39 -6.33
CA GLY A 120 12.50 11.77 -5.24
C GLY A 120 11.05 11.27 -5.39
N ARG A 121 10.77 10.35 -6.32
CA ARG A 121 9.44 9.80 -6.59
C ARG A 121 9.44 8.28 -6.64
N ILE A 122 8.34 7.65 -6.25
CA ILE A 122 8.15 6.22 -6.46
C ILE A 122 8.01 5.97 -7.95
N ALA A 123 8.95 5.23 -8.52
CA ALA A 123 9.02 4.95 -9.94
C ALA A 123 8.29 3.65 -10.30
N GLU A 124 8.33 2.65 -9.43
CA GLU A 124 7.62 1.37 -9.57
C GLU A 124 7.54 0.67 -8.21
N TYR A 125 6.70 -0.36 -8.13
CA TYR A 125 6.66 -1.23 -6.95
C TYR A 125 6.21 -2.65 -7.27
N TRP A 126 6.64 -3.59 -6.44
CA TRP A 126 6.23 -4.99 -6.45
C TRP A 126 5.34 -5.23 -5.24
N ILE A 127 4.10 -5.65 -5.45
CA ILE A 127 3.11 -5.81 -4.39
C ILE A 127 2.63 -7.26 -4.28
N GLN A 128 2.54 -7.75 -3.04
CA GLN A 128 2.00 -9.06 -2.70
C GLN A 128 0.90 -8.87 -1.65
N LEU A 129 -0.25 -9.50 -1.88
CA LEU A 129 -1.41 -9.48 -0.97
C LEU A 129 -1.82 -10.91 -0.62
N ASP A 130 -2.27 -11.12 0.61
CA ASP A 130 -2.90 -12.37 1.05
C ASP A 130 -4.34 -12.49 0.49
N ARG A 131 -4.43 -12.72 -0.83
CA ARG A 131 -5.71 -12.80 -1.55
C ARG A 131 -6.57 -13.96 -1.09
N LEU A 132 -5.96 -15.12 -0.81
CA LEU A 132 -6.69 -16.32 -0.38
C LEU A 132 -7.22 -16.15 1.05
N GLY A 133 -6.42 -15.62 1.97
CA GLY A 133 -6.88 -15.33 3.34
C GLY A 133 -8.01 -14.32 3.36
N LEU A 134 -7.96 -13.28 2.52
CA LEU A 134 -9.05 -12.32 2.38
C LEU A 134 -10.32 -12.96 1.79
N LEU A 135 -10.18 -13.80 0.76
CA LEU A 135 -11.31 -14.52 0.14
C LEU A 135 -12.02 -15.41 1.17
N ARG A 136 -11.26 -16.20 1.94
CA ARG A 136 -11.82 -17.10 2.95
C ARG A 136 -12.57 -16.37 4.07
N GLN A 137 -12.07 -15.21 4.50
CA GLN A 137 -12.77 -14.36 5.46
C GLN A 137 -14.11 -13.86 4.91
N ARG A 138 -14.17 -13.48 3.62
CA ARG A 138 -15.40 -13.03 2.97
C ARG A 138 -16.42 -14.17 2.83
N GLU A 139 -15.98 -15.34 2.38
CA GLU A 139 -16.84 -16.54 2.29
C GLU A 139 -17.46 -16.90 3.64
N ALA A 140 -16.68 -16.83 4.72
CA ALA A 140 -17.16 -17.08 6.08
C ALA A 140 -18.15 -15.99 6.56
N ALA A 141 -17.94 -14.73 6.18
CA ALA A 141 -18.83 -13.61 6.51
C ALA A 141 -20.15 -13.65 5.73
N ASP A 142 -20.12 -14.12 4.48
CA ASP A 142 -21.29 -14.23 3.60
C ASP A 142 -22.12 -15.51 3.87
N GLY A 143 -21.66 -16.38 4.79
CA GLY A 143 -22.39 -17.58 5.23
C GLY A 143 -22.25 -18.80 4.32
N THR A 144 -21.28 -18.82 3.40
CA THR A 144 -21.07 -19.93 2.44
C THR A 144 -20.23 -21.08 3.03
N LEU A 145 -20.30 -21.27 4.34
CA LEU A 145 -19.88 -22.50 5.02
C LEU A 145 -21.01 -22.93 5.95
N ALA A 146 -22.17 -23.23 5.36
CA ALA A 146 -23.05 -24.26 5.86
C ALA A 146 -22.82 -25.50 4.98
N GLU A 147 -22.46 -26.59 5.67
CA GLU A 147 -22.23 -27.98 5.22
C GLU A 147 -20.80 -28.36 4.80
#